data_AF-A0A961NEN5-F1
#
_entry.id   AF-A0A961NEN5-F1
#
_cell.length_a   1.000
_cell.length_b   1.000
_cell.length_c   1.000
_cell.angle_alpha   90.00
_cell.angle_beta   90.00
_cell.angle_gamma   90.00
#
_symmetry.space_group_name_H-M   'P 1'
#
loop_
_entity.id
_entity.type
_entity.pdbx_description
1 polymer ?
#
loop_
_entity_poly.entity_id
_entity_poly.type
_entity_poly.pdbx_seq_one_letter_code
_entity_poly.pdbx_strand_id
1 'polypeptide(L)'
;MLAALNMTASILKLRIGSFIALAALVGILTSEGELRMLEALVFALAVLGASGAAGGFNQYYERESDKRMARTRNRPFASGLLKAGPIWPVTLLAVLIASLLMAWSVGGTLATVLVFLGALT
;
A
#
# COMPACT_ATOMS: atom_id res chain seq x y z
N MET A 1 9.77 14.83 13.42
CA MET A 1 9.69 13.37 13.18
C MET A 1 8.26 12.83 13.21
N LEU A 2 7.48 13.04 14.28
CA LEU A 2 6.10 12.51 14.39
C LEU A 2 5.16 12.95 13.26
N ALA A 3 5.24 14.21 12.82
CA ALA A 3 4.40 14.72 11.72
C ALA A 3 4.64 13.98 10.40
N ALA A 4 5.90 13.71 10.05
CA ALA A 4 6.26 12.96 8.85
C ALA A 4 5.78 11.50 8.94
N LEU A 5 5.88 10.89 10.13
CA LEU A 5 5.45 9.51 10.36
C LEU A 5 3.93 9.35 10.25
N ASN A 6 3.17 10.28 10.83
CA ASN A 6 1.71 10.33 10.72
C ASN A 6 1.26 10.59 9.27
N MET A 7 2.00 11.43 8.56
CA MET A 7 1.75 11.72 7.16
C MET A 7 1.99 10.50 6.27
N THR A 8 3.12 9.80 6.44
CA THR A 8 3.41 8.55 5.73
C THR A 8 2.35 7.49 6.06
N ALA A 9 1.95 7.35 7.32
CA ALA A 9 0.89 6.43 7.72
C ALA A 9 -0.47 6.76 7.06
N SER A 10 -0.78 8.05 6.88
CA SER A 10 -1.98 8.51 6.18
C SER A 10 -1.91 8.27 4.68
N ILE A 11 -0.75 8.46 4.05
CA ILE A 11 -0.56 8.22 2.61
C ILE A 11 -0.68 6.74 2.30
N LEU A 12 -0.02 5.90 3.11
CA LEU A 12 -0.05 4.45 2.97
C LEU A 12 -1.37 3.82 3.46
N LYS A 13 -2.34 4.61 3.91
CA LYS A 13 -3.62 4.14 4.49
C LYS A 13 -3.43 3.00 5.50
N LEU A 14 -2.42 3.08 6.39
CA LEU A 14 -2.02 1.97 7.27
C LEU A 14 -3.15 1.42 8.15
N ARG A 15 -4.14 2.24 8.48
CA ARG A 15 -5.37 1.78 9.16
C ARG A 15 -6.11 0.70 8.39
N ILE A 16 -6.30 0.87 7.08
CA ILE A 16 -7.00 -0.10 6.24
C ILE A 16 -6.02 -1.20 5.82
N GLY A 17 -4.80 -0.82 5.43
CA GLY A 17 -3.75 -1.76 5.03
C GLY A 17 -3.45 -2.82 6.09
N SER A 18 -3.48 -2.47 7.38
CA SER A 18 -3.27 -3.45 8.47
C SER A 18 -4.39 -4.48 8.55
N PHE A 19 -5.65 -4.12 8.34
CA PHE A 19 -6.74 -5.12 8.26
C PHE A 19 -6.58 -6.05 7.05
N ILE A 20 -6.14 -5.52 5.91
CA ILE A 20 -5.87 -6.34 4.71
C ILE A 20 -4.70 -7.31 4.99
N ALA A 21 -3.63 -6.83 5.62
CA ALA A 21 -2.49 -7.66 6.01
C ALA A 21 -2.88 -8.74 7.04
N LEU A 22 -3.73 -8.41 8.02
CA LEU A 22 -4.27 -9.39 8.96
C LEU A 22 -5.11 -10.45 8.25
N ALA A 23 -5.97 -10.07 7.31
CA ALA A 23 -6.75 -11.03 6.53
C ALA A 23 -5.85 -11.97 5.71
N ALA A 24 -4.78 -11.43 5.11
CA ALA A 24 -3.77 -12.22 4.41
C ALA A 24 -3.05 -13.22 5.32
N LEU A 25 -2.69 -12.79 6.54
CA LEU A 25 -2.07 -13.66 7.55
C LEU A 25 -3.03 -14.75 8.03
N VAL A 26 -4.31 -14.44 8.23
CA VAL A 26 -5.33 -15.46 8.56
C VAL A 26 -5.44 -16.48 7.43
N GLY A 27 -5.44 -16.05 6.17
CA GLY A 27 -5.43 -16.95 5.02
C GLY A 27 -4.23 -17.92 5.02
N ILE A 28 -3.05 -17.41 5.36
CA ILE A 28 -1.83 -18.22 5.56
C ILE A 28 -2.04 -19.25 6.69
N LEU A 29 -2.55 -18.82 7.84
CA LEU A 29 -2.75 -19.71 9.01
C LEU A 29 -3.77 -20.81 8.75
N THR A 30 -4.75 -20.57 7.87
CA THR A 30 -5.75 -21.56 7.48
C THR A 30 -5.28 -22.47 6.34
N SER A 31 -4.16 -22.15 5.70
CA SER A 31 -3.62 -22.98 4.61
C SER A 31 -2.97 -24.24 5.18
N GLU A 32 -3.01 -25.35 4.43
CA GLU A 32 -2.37 -26.61 4.83
C GLU A 32 -0.83 -26.55 4.78
N GLY A 33 -0.24 -25.42 4.38
CA GLY A 33 1.21 -25.24 4.26
C GLY A 33 1.85 -24.67 5.52
N GLU A 34 3.03 -25.17 5.88
CA GLU A 34 3.87 -24.55 6.90
C GLU A 34 4.63 -23.35 6.31
N LEU A 35 4.19 -22.13 6.63
CA LEU A 35 4.95 -20.91 6.36
C LEU A 35 5.78 -20.52 7.58
N ARG A 36 7.07 -20.21 7.35
CA ARG A 36 7.95 -19.71 8.40
C ARG A 36 7.51 -18.30 8.81
N MET A 37 7.72 -17.94 10.08
CA MET A 37 7.40 -16.60 10.59
C MET A 37 7.97 -15.47 9.72
N LEU A 38 9.18 -15.66 9.18
CA LEU A 38 9.82 -14.70 8.29
C LEU A 38 9.07 -14.52 6.96
N GLU A 39 8.55 -15.60 6.38
CA GLU A 39 7.77 -15.58 5.15
C GLU A 39 6.42 -14.89 5.37
N ALA A 40 5.77 -15.17 6.50
CA ALA A 40 4.54 -14.48 6.90
C ALA A 40 4.76 -12.96 7.05
N LEU A 41 5.87 -12.55 7.66
CA LEU A 41 6.26 -11.14 7.77
C LEU A 41 6.53 -10.50 6.40
N VAL A 42 7.27 -11.18 5.52
CA VAL A 42 7.54 -10.71 4.15
C VAL A 42 6.23 -10.55 3.37
N PHE A 43 5.30 -11.49 3.50
CA PHE A 43 4.01 -11.42 2.82
C PHE A 43 3.13 -10.29 3.37
N ALA A 44 3.11 -10.09 4.69
CA ALA A 44 2.41 -8.95 5.29
C ALA A 44 2.96 -7.60 4.80
N LEU A 45 4.29 -7.48 4.68
CA LEU A 45 4.94 -6.30 4.11
C LEU A 45 4.60 -6.10 2.63
N ALA A 46 4.55 -7.18 1.85
CA ALA A 46 4.12 -7.13 0.45
C ALA A 46 2.70 -6.55 0.32
N VAL A 47 1.76 -7.03 1.14
CA VAL A 47 0.36 -6.57 1.13
C VAL A 47 0.27 -5.09 1.55
N LEU A 48 0.96 -4.71 2.63
CA LEU A 48 0.98 -3.33 3.11
C LEU A 48 1.61 -2.38 2.08
N GLY A 49 2.71 -2.80 1.45
CA GLY A 49 3.41 -2.03 0.43
C GLY A 49 2.55 -1.81 -0.82
N ALA A 50 1.90 -2.86 -1.32
CA ALA A 50 1.01 -2.77 -2.48
C ALA A 50 -0.20 -1.87 -2.20
N SER A 51 -0.87 -2.06 -1.05
CA SER A 51 -1.99 -1.21 -0.62
C SER A 51 -1.57 0.26 -0.42
N GLY A 52 -0.38 0.48 0.14
CA GLY A 52 0.16 1.81 0.36
C GLY A 52 0.54 2.52 -0.94
N ALA A 53 1.12 1.80 -1.91
CA ALA A 53 1.42 2.31 -3.24
C ALA A 53 0.15 2.77 -3.97
N ALA A 54 -0.90 1.94 -3.96
CA ALA A 54 -2.20 2.29 -4.52
C ALA A 54 -2.84 3.50 -3.80
N GLY A 55 -2.83 3.49 -2.48
CA GLY A 55 -3.36 4.59 -1.65
C GLY A 55 -2.65 5.93 -1.91
N GLY A 56 -1.32 5.90 -2.05
CA GLY A 56 -0.52 7.08 -2.38
C GLY A 56 -0.76 7.55 -3.81
N PHE A 57 -0.88 6.63 -4.76
CA PHE A 57 -1.16 6.96 -6.16
C PHE A 57 -2.52 7.62 -6.32
N ASN A 58 -3.56 7.10 -5.65
CA ASN A 58 -4.90 7.70 -5.69
C ASN A 58 -4.88 9.14 -5.17
N GLN A 59 -4.18 9.41 -4.05
CA GLN A 59 -4.06 10.79 -3.56
C GLN A 59 -3.27 11.70 -4.50
N TYR A 60 -2.25 11.18 -5.17
CA TYR A 60 -1.47 11.93 -6.16
C TYR A 60 -2.30 12.27 -7.41
N TYR A 61 -3.10 11.31 -7.88
CA TYR A 61 -3.94 11.43 -9.07
C TYR A 61 -5.16 12.33 -8.82
N GLU A 62 -5.85 12.14 -7.69
CA GLU A 62 -7.07 12.88 -7.32
C GLU A 62 -6.79 14.29 -6.77
N ARG A 63 -5.51 14.71 -6.65
CA ARG A 63 -5.09 15.93 -5.94
C ARG A 63 -5.88 17.19 -6.29
N GLU A 64 -6.27 17.39 -7.55
CA GLU A 64 -7.01 18.58 -7.99
C GLU A 64 -8.49 18.51 -7.60
N SER A 65 -9.08 17.32 -7.64
CA SER A 65 -10.45 17.08 -7.18
C SER A 65 -10.52 17.20 -5.65
N ASP A 66 -9.54 16.63 -4.96
CA ASP A 66 -9.45 16.66 -3.50
C ASP A 66 -9.40 18.09 -2.94
N LYS A 67 -8.74 19.03 -3.62
CA LYS A 67 -8.73 20.46 -3.24
C LYS A 67 -10.13 21.06 -3.13
N ARG A 68 -11.10 20.56 -3.90
CA ARG A 68 -12.48 21.09 -3.99
C ARG A 68 -13.44 20.40 -3.02
N MET A 69 -13.01 19.34 -2.34
CA MET A 69 -13.85 18.53 -1.46
C MET A 69 -13.59 18.84 0.02
N ALA A 70 -14.63 19.18 0.79
CA ALA A 70 -14.52 19.50 2.21
C ALA A 70 -13.83 18.39 3.05
N ARG A 71 -14.07 17.13 2.70
CA ARG A 71 -13.52 15.95 3.38
C ARG A 71 -12.04 15.69 3.06
N THR A 72 -11.57 15.98 1.84
CA THR A 72 -10.25 15.52 1.36
C THR A 72 -9.29 16.65 1.00
N ARG A 73 -9.71 17.92 1.10
CA ARG A 73 -8.86 19.11 0.87
C ARG A 73 -7.57 19.17 1.69
N ASN A 74 -7.55 18.53 2.85
CA ASN A 74 -6.40 18.49 3.76
C ASN A 74 -5.43 17.33 3.46
N ARG A 75 -5.68 16.51 2.44
CA ARG A 75 -4.75 15.45 2.05
C ARG A 75 -3.39 16.04 1.65
N PRO A 76 -2.27 15.33 1.88
CA PRO A 76 -0.90 15.78 1.57
C PRO A 76 -0.69 16.41 0.19
N PHE A 77 -1.18 15.77 -0.87
CA PHE A 77 -1.03 16.28 -2.24
C PHE A 77 -2.03 17.41 -2.59
N ALA A 78 -3.22 17.39 -1.99
CA ALA A 78 -4.25 18.40 -2.22
C ALA A 78 -3.90 19.73 -1.52
N SER A 79 -3.46 19.66 -0.27
CA SER A 79 -3.07 20.81 0.56
C SER A 79 -1.76 21.47 0.12
N GLY A 80 -1.00 20.85 -0.76
CA GLY A 80 0.31 21.32 -1.19
C GLY A 80 1.46 20.98 -0.24
N LEU A 81 1.21 20.23 0.84
CA LEU A 81 2.25 19.77 1.75
C LEU A 81 3.28 18.87 1.04
N LEU A 82 2.82 18.05 0.09
CA LEU A 82 3.67 17.38 -0.90
C LEU A 82 3.58 18.10 -2.24
N LYS A 83 4.73 18.55 -2.74
CA LYS A 83 4.82 19.06 -4.11
C LYS A 83 4.61 17.91 -5.09
N ALA A 84 3.53 17.99 -5.85
CA ALA A 84 3.26 17.06 -6.94
C ALA A 84 4.36 17.18 -8.01
N GLY A 85 4.90 16.04 -8.43
CA GLY A 85 5.95 15.94 -9.44
C GLY A 85 6.11 14.49 -9.89
N PRO A 86 6.84 14.25 -10.99
CA PRO A 86 6.96 12.93 -11.62
C PRO A 86 7.66 11.89 -10.73
N ILE A 87 8.38 12.32 -9.69
CA ILE A 87 9.03 11.40 -8.74
C ILE A 87 8.01 10.51 -8.01
N TRP A 88 6.82 11.02 -7.68
CA TRP A 88 5.83 10.26 -6.93
C TRP A 88 5.28 9.04 -7.66
N PRO A 89 4.77 9.13 -8.89
CA PRO A 89 4.31 7.95 -9.62
C PRO A 89 5.43 6.94 -9.84
N VAL A 90 6.68 7.39 -10.07
CA VAL A 90 7.84 6.50 -10.21
C VAL A 90 8.14 5.77 -8.90
N THR A 91 8.21 6.49 -7.77
CA THR A 91 8.46 5.88 -6.46
C THR A 91 7.34 4.93 -6.05
N LEU A 92 6.08 5.30 -6.26
CA LEU A 92 4.93 4.46 -5.95
C LEU A 92 4.88 3.20 -6.82
N LEU A 93 5.21 3.32 -8.11
CA LEU A 93 5.35 2.17 -9.00
C LEU A 93 6.50 1.25 -8.55
N ALA A 94 7.64 1.80 -8.14
CA ALA A 94 8.75 1.02 -7.61
C ALA A 94 8.37 0.27 -6.32
N VAL A 95 7.63 0.92 -5.41
CA VAL A 95 7.09 0.26 -4.20
C VAL A 95 6.11 -0.85 -4.56
N LEU A 96 5.23 -0.63 -5.53
CA LEU A 96 4.31 -1.67 -6.01
C LEU A 96 5.08 -2.87 -6.57
N ILE A 97 6.04 -2.65 -7.47
CA ILE A 97 6.85 -3.73 -8.05
C ILE A 97 7.60 -4.50 -6.96
N ALA A 98 8.27 -3.81 -6.04
CA ALA A 98 8.97 -4.46 -4.92
C ALA A 98 8.01 -5.30 -4.06
N SER A 99 6.79 -4.80 -3.84
CA SER A 99 5.75 -5.52 -3.10
C SER A 99 5.28 -6.79 -3.84
N LEU A 100 5.11 -6.71 -5.16
CA LEU A 100 4.75 -7.87 -5.98
C LEU A 100 5.86 -8.92 -6.01
N LEU A 101 7.13 -8.50 -6.05
CA LEU A 101 8.26 -9.43 -5.97
C LEU A 101 8.32 -10.15 -4.62
N MET A 102 8.04 -9.44 -3.52
CA MET A 102 7.93 -10.05 -2.18
C MET A 102 6.76 -11.04 -2.12
N ALA A 103 5.59 -10.67 -2.64
CA ALA A 103 4.44 -11.58 -2.71
C ALA A 103 4.76 -12.83 -3.53
N TRP A 104 5.47 -12.67 -4.65
CA TRP A 104 5.88 -13.76 -5.52
C TRP A 104 6.86 -14.71 -4.85
N SER A 105 7.82 -14.18 -4.09
CA SER A 105 8.81 -15.00 -3.37
C SER A 105 8.21 -15.91 -2.29
N VAL A 106 7.02 -15.57 -1.78
CA VAL A 106 6.36 -16.33 -0.69
C VAL A 106 5.19 -17.16 -1.20
N GLY A 107 4.27 -16.55 -1.94
CA GLY A 107 3.01 -17.18 -2.36
C GLY A 107 2.92 -17.49 -3.87
N GLY A 108 4.01 -17.29 -4.62
CA GLY A 108 4.07 -17.55 -6.05
C GLY A 108 3.13 -16.68 -6.88
N THR A 109 2.79 -17.15 -8.08
CA THR A 109 2.05 -16.37 -9.08
C THR A 109 0.63 -16.01 -8.63
N LEU A 110 -0.10 -16.95 -8.03
CA LEU A 110 -1.49 -16.72 -7.63
C LEU A 110 -1.59 -15.63 -6.56
N ALA A 111 -0.76 -15.72 -5.51
CA ALA A 111 -0.74 -14.71 -4.45
C ALA A 111 -0.35 -13.32 -5.00
N THR A 112 0.63 -13.28 -5.91
CA THR A 112 1.05 -12.03 -6.56
C THR A 112 -0.08 -11.39 -7.36
N VAL A 113 -0.84 -12.19 -8.11
CA VAL A 113 -1.99 -11.70 -8.88
C VAL A 113 -3.08 -11.16 -7.94
N LEU A 114 -3.38 -11.86 -6.84
CA LEU A 114 -4.36 -11.38 -5.86
C LEU A 114 -3.92 -10.05 -5.20
N VAL A 115 -2.65 -9.96 -4.81
CA VAL A 115 -2.08 -8.72 -4.25
C VAL A 115 -2.13 -7.58 -5.29
N PHE A 116 -1.80 -7.88 -6.55
CA PHE A 116 -1.88 -6.90 -7.64
C PHE A 116 -3.31 -6.41 -7.87
N LEU A 117 -4.28 -7.32 -7.96
CA LEU A 117 -5.69 -6.96 -8.14
C LEU A 117 -6.22 -6.12 -6.97
N GLY A 118 -5.81 -6.46 -5.73
CA GLY A 118 -6.13 -5.66 -4.55
C GLY A 118 -5.51 -4.26 -4.57
N ALA A 119 -4.41 -4.04 -5.30
CA ALA A 119 -3.80 -2.73 -5.48
C ALA A 119 -4.47 -1.88 -6.58
N LEU A 120 -5.31 -2.48 -7.43
CA LEU A 120 -6.01 -1.77 -8.52
C LEU A 120 -7.36 -1.15 -8.11
N THR A 121 -7.69 -1.13 -6.82
CA THR A 121 -8.94 -0.60 -6.27
C THR A 121 -8.82 0.85 -5.81
#